data_AF-A9BDW1-F1
#
_entry.id   AF-A9BDW1-F1
#
_cell.length_a   1.000
_cell.length_b   1.000
_cell.length_c   1.000
_cell.angle_alpha   90.00
_cell.angle_beta   90.00
_cell.angle_gamma   90.00
#
_symmetry.space_group_name_H-M   'P 1'
#
loop_
_entity.id
_entity.type
_entity.pdbx_description
1 polymer ?
#
loop_
_entity_poly.entity_id
_entity_poly.type
_entity_poly.pdbx_seq_one_letter_code
_entity_poly.pdbx_strand_id
1 'polypeptide(L)'
;MVLISKNELENILSEINNNKPVGYGKTRVSGSNQTTYFMHSKSACMPGQQEKFTSNINSKLEQDVKYPENHFTRVFKREKYLLQKKPIGKKYNHNYHQVFTFKEYLPYDDISLEEAIQSSYRQVFGNLYPMESQRPIDIERRLRNGDIPIREFIRSLAKSTFYRNNYFDRVSQKKCIQLSFKHLLGRPLFNSHELISNIELIHSEGYEAHVDSLVDSLEYEEFFGEDLVPYQRFWDSPIGAQTSSFINTALYAKGFARSDNVIYGISNQ
;
A
#
# COMPACT_ATOMS: atom_id res chain seq x y z
N MET A 1 -24.94 7.70 -3.57
CA MET A 1 -24.13 6.55 -3.13
C MET A 1 -24.96 5.82 -2.10
N VAL A 2 -25.51 4.65 -2.44
CA VAL A 2 -26.43 3.91 -1.56
C VAL A 2 -25.59 3.25 -0.47
N LEU A 3 -25.71 3.72 0.77
CA LEU A 3 -25.11 3.09 1.95
C LEU A 3 -25.87 1.79 2.20
N ILE A 4 -25.33 0.68 1.71
CA ILE A 4 -25.87 -0.66 1.98
C ILE A 4 -25.64 -0.92 3.47
N SER A 5 -26.72 -1.21 4.19
CA SER A 5 -26.68 -1.46 5.62
C SER A 5 -25.94 -2.77 5.93
N LYS A 6 -25.28 -2.86 7.09
CA LYS A 6 -24.55 -4.06 7.53
C LYS A 6 -25.38 -5.35 7.41
N ASN A 7 -26.68 -5.25 7.67
CA ASN A 7 -27.62 -6.36 7.58
C ASN A 7 -27.87 -6.81 6.13
N GLU A 8 -27.87 -5.89 5.16
CA GLU A 8 -27.99 -6.23 3.74
C GLU A 8 -26.73 -6.95 3.24
N LEU A 9 -25.54 -6.55 3.71
CA LEU A 9 -24.28 -7.26 3.38
C LEU A 9 -24.27 -8.69 3.93
N GLU A 10 -24.67 -8.88 5.19
CA GLU A 10 -24.75 -10.21 5.81
C GLU A 10 -25.79 -11.11 5.10
N ASN A 11 -26.92 -10.55 4.68
CA ASN A 11 -27.94 -11.27 3.91
C ASN A 11 -27.43 -11.68 2.51
N ILE A 12 -26.78 -10.78 1.77
CA ILE A 12 -26.21 -11.09 0.44
C ILE A 12 -25.14 -12.18 0.56
N LEU A 13 -24.29 -12.14 1.60
CA LEU A 13 -23.29 -13.18 1.86
C LEU A 13 -23.92 -14.54 2.22
N SER A 14 -25.04 -14.53 2.96
CA SER A 14 -25.79 -15.76 3.27
C SER A 14 -26.45 -16.37 2.03
N GLU A 15 -26.94 -15.55 1.10
CA GLU A 15 -27.50 -15.98 -0.17
C GLU A 15 -26.43 -16.60 -1.09
N ILE A 16 -25.22 -16.06 -1.10
CA ILE A 16 -24.09 -16.60 -1.87
C ILE A 16 -23.69 -18.01 -1.40
N ASN A 17 -23.69 -18.26 -0.08
CA ASN A 17 -23.43 -19.60 0.47
C ASN A 17 -24.56 -20.61 0.17
N ASN A 18 -25.77 -20.12 -0.12
CA ASN A 18 -26.93 -20.94 -0.45
C ASN A 18 -27.09 -21.20 -1.97
N ASN A 19 -26.35 -20.48 -2.82
CA ASN A 19 -26.29 -20.78 -4.24
C ASN A 19 -25.60 -22.14 -4.45
N LYS A 20 -26.29 -23.08 -5.09
CA LYS A 20 -25.73 -24.39 -5.43
C LYS A 20 -24.41 -24.18 -6.17
N PRO A 21 -23.36 -24.98 -5.88
CA PRO A 21 -22.09 -24.87 -6.57
C PRO A 21 -22.31 -24.95 -8.08
N VAL A 22 -21.61 -24.11 -8.85
CA VAL A 22 -21.69 -24.06 -10.31
C VAL A 22 -21.52 -25.48 -10.85
N GLY A 23 -22.58 -26.02 -11.46
CA GLY A 23 -22.55 -27.35 -12.07
C GLY A 23 -21.68 -27.32 -13.32
N TYR A 24 -20.53 -27.99 -13.28
CA TYR A 24 -19.72 -28.22 -14.46
C TYR A 24 -20.56 -28.93 -15.53
N GLY A 25 -20.62 -28.37 -16.75
CA GLY A 25 -21.30 -28.99 -17.89
C GLY A 25 -20.69 -30.36 -18.18
N LYS A 26 -21.37 -31.43 -17.75
CA LYS A 26 -20.94 -32.80 -18.00
C LYS A 26 -21.44 -33.23 -19.38
N THR A 27 -20.55 -33.40 -20.35
CA THR A 27 -20.84 -34.21 -21.53
C THR A 27 -20.03 -35.49 -21.45
N ARG A 28 -20.70 -36.65 -21.51
CA ARG A 28 -20.02 -37.95 -21.62
C ARG A 28 -19.42 -38.03 -23.01
N VAL A 29 -18.12 -38.27 -23.12
CA VAL A 29 -17.56 -38.79 -24.38
C VAL A 29 -18.11 -40.21 -24.51
N SER A 30 -18.82 -40.48 -25.61
CA SER A 30 -19.41 -41.79 -25.90
C SER A 30 -18.33 -42.89 -25.77
N GLY A 31 -18.59 -43.90 -24.95
CA GLY A 31 -17.75 -45.10 -24.83
C GLY A 31 -16.67 -45.14 -23.75
N SER A 32 -16.52 -44.10 -22.90
CA SER A 32 -15.55 -44.13 -21.79
C SER A 32 -16.20 -44.42 -20.43
N ASN A 33 -15.61 -45.36 -19.66
CA ASN A 33 -15.97 -45.64 -18.26
C ASN A 33 -15.16 -44.80 -17.25
N GLN A 34 -14.28 -43.90 -17.69
CA GLN A 34 -13.47 -43.06 -16.81
C GLN A 34 -13.84 -41.58 -16.96
N THR A 35 -14.03 -40.93 -15.81
CA THR A 35 -14.29 -39.48 -15.71
C THR A 35 -12.96 -38.75 -15.75
N THR A 36 -12.62 -38.09 -16.85
CA THR A 36 -11.41 -37.28 -16.96
C THR A 36 -11.70 -35.83 -16.56
N TYR A 37 -10.97 -35.33 -15.56
CA TYR A 37 -11.04 -33.92 -15.12
C TYR A 37 -10.15 -33.06 -16.03
N PHE A 38 -10.72 -32.07 -16.71
CA PHE A 38 -9.93 -31.04 -17.41
C PHE A 38 -9.53 -29.94 -16.42
N MET A 39 -8.41 -30.13 -15.72
CA MET A 39 -7.76 -29.07 -14.96
C MET A 39 -7.06 -28.12 -15.93
N HIS A 40 -7.67 -26.98 -16.27
CA HIS A 40 -6.98 -25.92 -17.02
C HIS A 40 -6.27 -24.97 -16.05
N SER A 41 -5.17 -25.42 -15.44
CA SER A 41 -4.13 -24.51 -14.97
C SER A 41 -3.13 -24.31 -16.12
N LYS A 42 -2.99 -23.09 -16.61
CA LYS A 42 -1.91 -22.71 -17.53
C LYS A 42 -0.57 -23.11 -16.91
N SER A 43 0.06 -24.21 -17.36
CA SER A 43 1.53 -24.46 -17.45
C SER A 43 1.85 -25.94 -17.70
N ALA A 44 2.83 -26.15 -18.60
CA ALA A 44 3.46 -27.40 -19.06
C ALA A 44 2.64 -28.33 -19.99
N CYS A 45 3.15 -28.50 -21.22
CA CYS A 45 2.68 -29.45 -22.23
C CYS A 45 3.11 -30.89 -21.87
N MET A 46 2.29 -31.89 -22.23
CA MET A 46 2.72 -33.30 -22.17
C MET A 46 3.88 -33.54 -23.15
N PRO A 47 4.96 -34.24 -22.75
CA PRO A 47 6.07 -34.53 -23.65
C PRO A 47 5.58 -35.34 -24.86
N GLY A 48 5.90 -34.87 -26.07
CA GLY A 48 5.57 -35.52 -27.34
C GLY A 48 4.41 -34.93 -28.15
N GLN A 49 3.78 -33.83 -27.71
CA GLN A 49 2.69 -33.17 -28.46
C GLN A 49 2.88 -31.65 -28.59
N GLN A 50 4.09 -31.21 -28.95
CA GLN A 50 4.40 -29.78 -29.11
C GLN A 50 3.72 -29.13 -30.34
N GLU A 51 3.47 -29.89 -31.40
CA GLU A 51 2.97 -29.35 -32.69
C GLU A 51 1.45 -29.23 -32.78
N LYS A 52 0.68 -29.77 -31.81
CA LYS A 52 -0.79 -29.84 -31.88
C LYS A 52 -1.52 -28.59 -31.38
N PHE A 53 -0.80 -27.62 -30.83
CA PHE A 53 -1.39 -26.36 -30.40
C PHE A 53 -0.87 -25.23 -31.29
N THR A 54 -1.73 -24.75 -32.19
CA THR A 54 -1.47 -23.48 -32.87
C THR A 54 -1.55 -22.38 -31.83
N SER A 55 -0.49 -21.59 -31.69
CA SER A 55 -0.52 -20.35 -30.92
C SER A 55 -1.46 -19.39 -31.66
N ASN A 56 -2.74 -19.40 -31.32
CA ASN A 56 -3.69 -18.38 -31.74
C ASN A 56 -3.32 -17.06 -31.02
N ILE A 57 -2.28 -16.41 -31.55
CA ILE A 57 -1.75 -15.11 -31.10
C ILE A 57 -2.80 -14.00 -31.25
N ASN A 58 -3.88 -14.24 -32.01
CA ASN A 58 -4.93 -13.27 -32.29
C ASN A 58 -6.12 -13.31 -31.32
N SER A 59 -6.10 -14.16 -30.28
CA SER A 59 -7.04 -13.99 -29.18
C SER A 59 -6.51 -12.87 -28.26
N LYS A 60 -6.95 -11.63 -28.49
CA LYS A 60 -6.83 -10.60 -27.46
C LYS A 60 -7.42 -11.19 -26.17
N LEU A 61 -6.65 -11.13 -25.07
CA LEU A 61 -7.23 -11.27 -23.73
C LEU A 61 -8.45 -10.34 -23.70
N GLU A 62 -9.64 -10.89 -23.46
CA GLU A 62 -10.81 -10.05 -23.19
C GLU A 62 -10.42 -9.08 -22.08
N GLN A 63 -10.49 -7.78 -22.40
CA GLN A 63 -10.29 -6.74 -21.41
C GLN A 63 -11.41 -6.89 -20.37
N ASP A 64 -10.99 -7.08 -19.11
CA ASP A 64 -11.76 -6.87 -17.89
C ASP A 64 -13.09 -7.64 -17.75
N VAL A 65 -13.00 -8.95 -17.53
CA VAL A 65 -14.02 -9.61 -16.70
C VAL A 65 -13.77 -9.20 -15.24
N LYS A 66 -14.27 -8.01 -14.85
CA LYS A 66 -14.32 -7.59 -13.44
C LYS A 66 -15.27 -8.53 -12.71
N TYR A 67 -14.74 -9.55 -12.03
CA TYR A 67 -15.53 -10.39 -11.12
C TYR A 67 -16.02 -9.54 -9.92
N PRO A 68 -17.32 -9.26 -9.78
CA PRO A 68 -17.85 -8.56 -8.60
C PRO A 68 -17.62 -9.35 -7.30
N GLU A 69 -17.43 -10.66 -7.40
CA GLU A 69 -17.09 -11.54 -6.27
C GLU A 69 -15.76 -11.14 -5.58
N ASN A 70 -14.79 -10.63 -6.33
CA ASN A 70 -13.51 -10.18 -5.78
C ASN A 70 -13.65 -8.86 -5.01
N HIS A 71 -14.62 -8.01 -5.37
CA HIS A 71 -14.81 -6.70 -4.76
C HIS A 71 -15.32 -6.81 -3.32
N PHE A 72 -16.41 -7.53 -3.09
CA PHE A 72 -16.98 -7.69 -1.73
C PHE A 72 -16.00 -8.38 -0.78
N THR A 73 -15.27 -9.37 -1.29
CA THR A 73 -14.25 -10.10 -0.53
C THR A 73 -13.10 -9.17 -0.09
N ARG A 74 -12.67 -8.24 -0.96
CA ARG A 74 -11.63 -7.23 -0.65
C ARG A 74 -12.11 -6.24 0.40
N VAL A 75 -13.31 -5.68 0.22
CA VAL A 75 -13.90 -4.71 1.15
C VAL A 75 -14.06 -5.33 2.55
N PHE A 76 -14.60 -6.54 2.62
CA PHE A 76 -14.76 -7.27 3.87
C PHE A 76 -13.43 -7.51 4.60
N LYS A 77 -12.37 -7.90 3.87
CA LYS A 77 -11.04 -8.10 4.46
C LYS A 77 -10.49 -6.82 5.09
N ARG A 78 -10.71 -5.66 4.46
CA ARG A 78 -10.29 -4.35 4.99
C ARG A 78 -11.08 -3.92 6.22
N GLU A 79 -12.40 -4.02 6.18
CA GLU A 79 -13.26 -3.71 7.33
C GLU A 79 -12.89 -4.55 8.55
N LYS A 80 -12.60 -5.84 8.32
CA LYS A 80 -12.14 -6.74 9.38
C LYS A 80 -10.76 -6.35 9.95
N TYR A 81 -9.87 -5.78 9.14
CA TYR A 81 -8.57 -5.30 9.58
C TYR A 81 -8.70 -4.04 10.46
N LEU A 82 -9.52 -3.07 10.03
CA LEU A 82 -9.85 -1.84 10.80
C LEU A 82 -10.31 -2.16 12.22
N LEU A 83 -11.14 -3.19 12.39
CA LEU A 83 -11.63 -3.62 13.70
C LEU A 83 -10.54 -4.20 14.61
N GLN A 84 -9.47 -4.74 14.05
CA GLN A 84 -8.43 -5.44 14.82
C GLN A 84 -7.35 -4.51 15.36
N LYS A 85 -6.99 -3.45 14.62
CA LYS A 85 -5.87 -2.59 14.98
C LYS A 85 -6.34 -1.28 15.60
N LYS A 86 -5.90 -1.02 16.82
CA LYS A 86 -6.11 0.29 17.47
C LYS A 86 -4.86 1.16 17.34
N PRO A 87 -4.99 2.42 16.93
CA PRO A 87 -3.91 3.40 16.90
C PRO A 87 -3.38 3.71 18.30
N ILE A 88 -2.13 4.14 18.41
CA ILE A 88 -1.47 4.47 19.67
C ILE A 88 -1.02 5.93 19.63
N GLY A 89 -1.23 6.68 20.72
CA GLY A 89 -0.71 8.05 20.87
C GLY A 89 -1.77 9.08 21.24
N LYS A 90 -1.43 10.35 21.03
CA LYS A 90 -2.30 11.50 21.33
C LYS A 90 -3.05 11.95 20.09
N LYS A 91 -4.34 12.24 20.25
CA LYS A 91 -5.18 12.81 19.17
C LYS A 91 -4.81 14.26 18.96
N TYR A 92 -4.55 14.64 17.72
CA TYR A 92 -4.41 16.02 17.32
C TYR A 92 -5.76 16.47 16.74
N ASN A 93 -6.57 17.15 17.57
CA ASN A 93 -7.84 17.72 17.14
C ASN A 93 -7.63 18.73 16.01
N HIS A 94 -7.77 18.30 14.76
CA HIS A 94 -7.84 19.19 13.61
C HIS A 94 -9.31 19.29 13.18
N ASN A 95 -9.98 20.35 13.62
CA ASN A 95 -11.26 20.77 13.03
C ASN A 95 -10.97 21.43 11.68
N TYR A 96 -10.56 20.67 10.67
CA TYR A 96 -10.40 21.20 9.32
C TYR A 96 -11.03 20.25 8.30
N HIS A 97 -12.24 20.63 7.87
CA HIS A 97 -12.95 20.03 6.75
C HIS A 97 -12.42 20.53 5.39
N GLN A 98 -11.13 20.85 5.30
CA GLN A 98 -10.50 21.27 4.05
C GLN A 98 -9.14 20.61 3.96
N VAL A 99 -9.12 19.46 3.31
CA VAL A 99 -7.90 18.81 2.88
C VAL A 99 -8.04 18.66 1.37
N PHE A 100 -7.05 19.17 0.64
CA PHE A 100 -6.86 18.91 -0.78
C PHE A 100 -7.24 17.46 -1.05
N THR A 101 -8.31 17.24 -1.82
CA THR A 101 -8.85 15.91 -2.08
C THR A 101 -7.87 15.18 -3.00
N PHE A 102 -6.80 14.63 -2.42
CA PHE A 102 -6.13 13.50 -3.06
C PHE A 102 -7.17 12.38 -3.13
N LYS A 103 -7.25 11.73 -4.28
CA LYS A 103 -8.23 10.66 -4.52
C LYS A 103 -8.04 9.64 -3.40
N GLU A 104 -9.04 9.52 -2.53
CA GLU A 104 -9.16 8.38 -1.63
C GLU A 104 -9.02 7.13 -2.48
N TYR A 105 -8.19 6.17 -2.04
CA TYR A 105 -8.05 4.95 -2.82
C TYR A 105 -9.35 4.16 -2.74
N LEU A 106 -10.01 4.13 -3.88
CA LEU A 106 -11.25 3.40 -4.04
C LEU A 106 -10.92 2.01 -4.61
N PRO A 107 -11.18 0.91 -3.88
CA PRO A 107 -10.71 -0.45 -4.20
C PRO A 107 -11.26 -1.08 -5.49
N TYR A 108 -12.10 -0.36 -6.22
CA TYR A 108 -12.87 -0.84 -7.36
C TYR A 108 -12.24 -0.51 -8.73
N ASP A 109 -11.25 0.39 -8.77
CA ASP A 109 -10.62 0.81 -10.01
C ASP A 109 -9.14 0.36 -10.07
N ASP A 110 -8.78 -0.37 -11.13
CA ASP A 110 -7.41 -0.84 -11.31
C ASP A 110 -6.46 0.33 -11.64
N ILE A 111 -6.97 1.38 -12.28
CA ILE A 111 -6.22 2.60 -12.59
C ILE A 111 -5.87 3.34 -11.29
N SER A 112 -6.84 3.52 -10.39
CA SER A 112 -6.61 4.17 -9.10
C SER A 112 -5.64 3.37 -8.22
N LEU A 113 -5.70 2.03 -8.26
CA LEU A 113 -4.76 1.16 -7.57
C LEU A 113 -3.33 1.35 -8.11
N GLU A 114 -3.16 1.40 -9.42
CA GLU A 114 -1.84 1.61 -10.01
C GLU A 114 -1.29 3.01 -9.68
N GLU A 115 -2.13 4.05 -9.75
CA GLU A 115 -1.79 5.41 -9.27
C GLU A 115 -1.39 5.40 -7.78
N ALA A 116 -2.08 4.65 -6.93
CA ALA A 116 -1.78 4.53 -5.51
C ALA A 116 -0.44 3.82 -5.25
N ILE A 117 -0.12 2.76 -6.02
CA ILE A 117 1.17 2.06 -5.92
C ILE A 117 2.31 2.98 -6.38
N GLN A 118 2.15 3.65 -7.51
CA GLN A 118 3.18 4.56 -8.04
C GLN A 118 3.41 5.75 -7.11
N SER A 119 2.34 6.36 -6.60
CA SER A 119 2.45 7.46 -5.62
C SER A 119 3.08 6.99 -4.31
N SER A 120 2.76 5.78 -3.83
CA SER A 120 3.39 5.17 -2.66
C SER A 120 4.89 5.01 -2.83
N TYR A 121 5.34 4.49 -3.98
CA TYR A 121 6.77 4.41 -4.28
C TYR A 121 7.42 5.78 -4.33
N ARG A 122 6.77 6.74 -5.00
CA ARG A 122 7.30 8.08 -5.11
C ARG A 122 7.46 8.76 -3.75
N GLN A 123 6.47 8.61 -2.88
CA GLN A 123 6.47 9.21 -1.55
C GLN A 123 7.46 8.50 -0.62
N VAL A 124 7.30 7.18 -0.46
CA VAL A 124 8.07 6.38 0.50
C VAL A 124 9.53 6.30 0.08
N PHE A 125 9.82 6.06 -1.19
CA PHE A 125 11.20 6.04 -1.68
C PHE A 125 11.71 7.43 -2.11
N GLY A 126 11.08 8.53 -1.70
CA GLY A 126 11.66 9.87 -1.91
C GLY A 126 12.04 10.18 -3.36
N ASN A 127 11.17 9.82 -4.30
CA ASN A 127 11.36 9.95 -5.75
C ASN A 127 12.54 9.12 -6.33
N LEU A 128 12.97 8.08 -5.62
CA LEU A 128 13.89 7.04 -6.09
C LEU A 128 13.07 5.83 -6.55
N TYR A 129 13.06 5.56 -7.85
CA TYR A 129 12.33 4.42 -8.40
C TYR A 129 13.13 3.12 -8.23
N PRO A 130 12.53 2.05 -7.67
CA PRO A 130 13.16 0.75 -7.62
C PRO A 130 13.24 0.16 -9.02
N MET A 131 14.29 -0.60 -9.30
CA MET A 131 14.38 -1.42 -10.52
C MET A 131 13.39 -2.59 -10.44
N GLU A 132 13.08 -3.22 -11.57
CA GLU A 132 12.13 -4.36 -11.60
C GLU A 132 12.50 -5.49 -10.63
N SER A 133 13.80 -5.79 -10.49
CA SER A 133 14.31 -6.81 -9.56
C SER A 133 14.22 -6.42 -8.09
N GLN A 134 14.13 -5.13 -7.79
CA GLN A 134 14.07 -4.58 -6.42
C GLN A 134 12.63 -4.32 -5.97
N ARG A 135 11.67 -4.46 -6.89
CA ARG A 135 10.25 -4.19 -6.63
C ARG A 135 9.65 -5.30 -5.76
N PRO A 136 8.97 -4.98 -4.65
CA PRO A 136 8.38 -5.97 -3.77
C PRO A 136 7.02 -6.50 -4.31
N ILE A 137 7.09 -7.37 -5.32
CA ILE A 137 5.93 -7.89 -6.07
C ILE A 137 4.91 -8.58 -5.14
N ASP A 138 5.35 -9.30 -4.11
CA ASP A 138 4.45 -10.02 -3.21
C ASP A 138 3.54 -9.09 -2.42
N ILE A 139 4.06 -7.92 -2.05
CA ILE A 139 3.31 -6.92 -1.29
C ILE A 139 2.29 -6.22 -2.21
N GLU A 140 2.67 -5.92 -3.46
CA GLU A 140 1.75 -5.39 -4.46
C GLU A 140 0.58 -6.34 -4.73
N ARG A 141 0.87 -7.64 -4.83
CA ARG A 141 -0.16 -8.67 -5.01
C ARG A 141 -1.14 -8.68 -3.84
N ARG A 142 -0.65 -8.60 -2.59
CA ARG A 142 -1.50 -8.52 -1.39
C ARG A 142 -2.37 -7.27 -1.37
N LEU A 143 -1.84 -6.12 -1.79
CA LEU A 143 -2.60 -4.88 -1.91
C LEU A 143 -3.69 -4.99 -2.99
N ARG A 144 -3.34 -5.51 -4.17
CA ARG A 144 -4.30 -5.76 -5.27
C ARG A 144 -5.38 -6.75 -4.86
N ASN A 145 -5.06 -7.75 -4.05
CA ASN A 145 -6.01 -8.72 -3.50
C ASN A 145 -6.86 -8.18 -2.34
N GLY A 146 -6.57 -6.96 -1.85
CA GLY A 146 -7.23 -6.35 -0.70
C GLY A 146 -6.96 -7.08 0.63
N ASP A 147 -5.89 -7.87 0.70
CA ASP A 147 -5.47 -8.55 1.94
C ASP A 147 -4.82 -7.57 2.93
N ILE A 148 -4.30 -6.46 2.42
CA ILE A 148 -3.68 -5.40 3.20
C ILE A 148 -4.23 -4.02 2.77
N PRO A 149 -4.40 -3.08 3.70
CA PRO A 149 -4.67 -1.68 3.38
C PRO A 149 -3.40 -0.95 2.92
N ILE A 150 -3.55 0.28 2.41
CA ILE A 150 -2.43 1.12 1.97
C ILE A 150 -1.48 1.42 3.13
N ARG A 151 -2.00 1.65 4.34
CA ARG A 151 -1.17 1.81 5.55
C ARG A 151 -0.20 0.65 5.78
N GLU A 152 -0.67 -0.59 5.63
CA GLU A 152 0.19 -1.78 5.78
C GLU A 152 1.13 -1.96 4.60
N PHE A 153 0.69 -1.60 3.40
CA PHE A 153 1.56 -1.53 2.22
C PHE A 153 2.75 -0.59 2.49
N ILE A 154 2.51 0.63 2.97
CA ILE A 154 3.55 1.61 3.29
C ILE A 154 4.48 1.13 4.41
N ARG A 155 3.93 0.54 5.48
CA ARG A 155 4.74 -0.07 6.55
C ARG A 155 5.71 -1.09 5.96
N SER A 156 5.22 -1.96 5.10
CA SER A 156 6.03 -3.01 4.48
C SER A 156 7.05 -2.46 3.46
N LEU A 157 6.74 -1.35 2.77
CA LEU A 157 7.71 -0.64 1.92
C LEU A 157 8.84 -0.03 2.74
N ALA A 158 8.54 0.61 3.87
CA ALA A 158 9.55 1.20 4.74
C ALA A 158 10.44 0.15 5.42
N LYS A 159 9.91 -1.05 5.69
CA LYS A 159 10.69 -2.20 6.18
C LYS A 159 11.42 -2.97 5.08
N SER A 160 11.21 -2.64 3.81
CA SER A 160 11.88 -3.33 2.70
C SER A 160 13.40 -3.15 2.76
N THR A 161 14.12 -4.15 2.26
CA THR A 161 15.59 -4.07 2.12
C THR A 161 16.02 -2.89 1.25
N PHE A 162 15.23 -2.55 0.22
CA PHE A 162 15.48 -1.40 -0.64
C PHE A 162 15.44 -0.08 0.14
N TYR A 163 14.42 0.13 0.98
CA TYR A 163 14.32 1.33 1.80
C TYR A 163 15.47 1.40 2.81
N ARG A 164 15.69 0.31 3.54
CA ARG A 164 16.72 0.21 4.58
C ARG A 164 18.12 0.51 4.03
N ASN A 165 18.49 -0.09 2.91
CA ASN A 165 19.81 0.13 2.29
C ASN A 165 20.05 1.59 1.87
N ASN A 166 19.00 2.33 1.51
CA ASN A 166 19.11 3.71 1.02
C ASN A 166 18.98 4.76 2.12
N TYR A 167 18.15 4.51 3.14
CA TYR A 167 17.76 5.52 4.13
C TYR A 167 18.20 5.22 5.56
N PHE A 168 18.60 3.98 5.85
CA PHE A 168 19.10 3.57 7.16
C PHE A 168 20.60 3.25 7.12
N ASP A 169 21.04 2.30 6.28
CA ASP A 169 22.42 1.79 6.34
C ASP A 169 23.47 2.80 5.84
N ARG A 170 23.10 3.67 4.89
CA ARG A 170 24.01 4.63 4.23
C ARG A 170 23.93 6.05 4.78
N VAL A 171 23.16 6.25 5.84
CA VAL A 171 22.70 7.57 6.27
C VAL A 171 22.91 7.73 7.77
N SER A 172 23.23 8.93 8.24
CA SER A 172 23.33 9.19 9.68
C SER A 172 21.97 8.99 10.37
N GLN A 173 21.98 8.54 11.62
CA GLN A 173 20.76 8.29 12.42
C GLN A 173 19.77 9.47 12.38
N LYS A 174 20.28 10.69 12.56
CA LYS A 174 19.49 11.92 12.50
C LYS A 174 18.79 12.09 11.15
N LYS A 175 19.52 11.86 10.07
CA LYS A 175 18.99 12.01 8.72
C LYS A 175 18.01 10.88 8.37
N CYS A 176 18.25 9.65 8.84
CA CYS A 176 17.29 8.55 8.74
C CYS A 176 15.94 8.91 9.39
N ILE A 177 15.95 9.44 10.62
CA ILE A 177 14.73 9.84 11.32
C ILE A 177 14.03 10.98 10.57
N GLN A 178 14.77 12.00 10.13
CA GLN A 178 14.19 13.10 9.33
C GLN A 178 13.51 12.61 8.05
N LEU A 179 14.14 11.68 7.34
CA LEU A 179 13.58 11.08 6.13
C LEU A 179 12.37 10.20 6.46
N SER A 180 12.40 9.44 7.56
CA SER A 180 11.27 8.61 8.00
C SER A 180 10.02 9.48 8.28
N PHE A 181 10.19 10.61 8.99
CA PHE A 181 9.11 11.58 9.21
C PHE A 181 8.60 12.20 7.90
N LYS A 182 9.49 12.52 6.97
CA LYS A 182 9.11 13.03 5.65
C LYS A 182 8.30 11.99 4.86
N HIS A 183 8.80 10.77 4.75
CA HIS A 183 8.25 9.72 3.91
C HIS A 183 6.93 9.17 4.47
N LEU A 184 6.84 8.98 5.79
CA LEU A 184 5.68 8.36 6.44
C LEU A 184 4.65 9.37 6.96
N LEU A 185 5.09 10.46 7.59
CA LEU A 185 4.18 11.46 8.17
C LEU A 185 4.00 12.70 7.30
N GLY A 186 4.77 12.86 6.23
CA GLY A 186 4.64 14.01 5.33
C GLY A 186 4.95 15.35 5.98
N ARG A 187 5.75 15.37 7.05
CA ARG A 187 6.12 16.57 7.81
C ARG A 187 7.56 16.53 8.32
N PRO A 188 8.18 17.69 8.66
CA PRO A 188 9.45 17.71 9.38
C PRO A 188 9.30 17.38 10.87
N LEU A 189 10.43 17.17 11.55
CA LEU A 189 10.49 17.11 13.02
C LEU A 189 10.14 18.47 13.62
N PHE A 190 9.36 18.48 14.71
CA PHE A 190 9.01 19.72 15.40
C PHE A 190 10.14 20.20 16.30
N ASN A 191 10.67 19.30 17.14
CA ASN A 191 11.61 19.63 18.21
C ASN A 191 12.77 18.62 18.28
N SER A 192 13.87 19.01 18.92
CA SER A 192 14.98 18.13 19.25
C SER A 192 14.58 16.95 20.16
N HIS A 193 13.53 17.12 20.98
CA HIS A 193 13.01 16.05 21.83
C HIS A 193 12.41 14.88 21.03
N GLU A 194 11.69 15.15 19.93
CA GLU A 194 11.21 14.10 19.02
C GLU A 194 12.39 13.35 18.40
N LEU A 195 13.46 14.05 18.05
CA LEU A 195 14.67 13.42 17.52
C LEU A 195 15.29 12.46 18.54
N ILE A 196 15.50 12.91 19.78
CA ILE A 196 16.15 12.11 20.83
C ILE A 196 15.31 10.86 21.17
N SER A 197 14.01 11.03 21.38
CA SER A 197 13.11 9.90 21.68
C SER A 197 13.10 8.82 20.57
N ASN A 198 13.15 9.23 19.30
CA ASN A 198 13.24 8.28 18.19
C ASN A 198 14.63 7.62 18.07
N ILE A 199 15.71 8.34 18.43
CA ILE A 199 17.05 7.72 18.50
C ILE A 199 17.06 6.64 19.58
N GLU A 200 16.53 6.94 20.76
CA GLU A 200 16.42 6.00 21.88
C GLU A 200 15.59 4.78 21.49
N LEU A 201 14.45 4.97 20.83
CA LEU A 201 13.59 3.89 20.35
C LEU A 201 14.31 2.96 19.37
N ILE A 202 15.05 3.52 18.40
CA ILE A 202 15.83 2.70 17.47
C ILE A 202 16.93 1.93 18.21
N HIS A 203 17.53 2.53 19.24
CA HIS A 203 18.56 1.87 20.04
C HIS A 203 18.00 0.74 20.91
N SER A 204 16.78 0.88 21.44
CA SER A 204 16.17 -0.11 22.33
C SER A 204 15.48 -1.25 21.59
N GLU A 205 14.73 -0.94 20.52
CA GLU A 205 13.84 -1.89 19.84
C GLU A 205 14.20 -2.13 18.37
N GLY A 206 15.12 -1.32 17.83
CA GLY A 206 15.58 -1.43 16.45
C GLY A 206 14.79 -0.57 15.45
N TYR A 207 15.22 -0.66 14.19
CA TYR A 207 14.68 0.17 13.10
C TYR A 207 13.22 -0.14 12.76
N GLU A 208 12.84 -1.42 12.76
CA GLU A 208 11.47 -1.82 12.40
C GLU A 208 10.43 -1.33 13.41
N ALA A 209 10.79 -1.34 14.70
CA ALA A 209 9.95 -0.79 15.77
C ALA A 209 9.76 0.72 15.62
N HIS A 210 10.81 1.44 15.19
CA HIS A 210 10.67 2.86 14.87
C HIS A 210 9.69 3.10 13.71
N VAL A 211 9.76 2.33 12.63
CA VAL A 211 8.78 2.42 11.53
C VAL A 211 7.37 2.13 12.03
N ASP A 212 7.18 1.10 12.84
CA ASP A 212 5.87 0.74 13.40
C ASP A 212 5.33 1.87 14.29
N SER A 213 6.18 2.46 15.14
CA SER A 213 5.77 3.57 16.01
C SER A 213 5.23 4.77 15.22
N LEU A 214 5.75 5.06 14.03
CA LEU A 214 5.29 6.13 13.16
C LEU A 214 3.96 5.78 12.47
N VAL A 215 3.83 4.57 11.93
CA VAL A 215 2.64 4.14 11.16
C VAL A 215 1.45 3.80 12.07
N ASP A 216 1.72 3.38 13.31
CA ASP A 216 0.71 3.12 14.33
C ASP A 216 0.38 4.34 15.19
N SER A 217 1.04 5.47 14.93
CA SER A 217 0.73 6.73 15.59
C SER A 217 -0.68 7.19 15.26
N LEU A 218 -1.32 7.77 16.27
CA LEU A 218 -2.64 8.38 16.13
C LEU A 218 -2.64 9.57 15.15
N GLU A 219 -1.50 10.25 15.05
CA GLU A 219 -1.27 11.27 14.03
C GLU A 219 -1.36 10.70 12.60
N TYR A 220 -0.76 9.54 12.34
CA TYR A 220 -0.85 8.92 11.02
C TYR A 220 -2.30 8.58 10.67
N GLU A 221 -3.03 8.00 11.62
CA GLU A 221 -4.42 7.60 11.43
C GLU A 221 -5.36 8.79 11.19
N GLU A 222 -5.19 9.90 11.92
CA GLU A 222 -6.03 11.08 11.76
C GLU A 222 -5.88 11.76 10.40
N PHE A 223 -4.67 11.77 9.83
CA PHE A 223 -4.40 12.45 8.56
C PHE A 223 -4.57 11.54 7.33
N PHE A 224 -4.14 10.28 7.42
CA PHE A 224 -4.12 9.37 6.27
C PHE A 224 -5.09 8.19 6.44
N GLY A 225 -5.40 7.80 7.67
CA GLY A 225 -6.19 6.59 7.92
C GLY A 225 -5.52 5.35 7.31
N GLU A 226 -6.33 4.50 6.66
CA GLU A 226 -5.85 3.23 6.09
C GLU A 226 -5.71 3.22 4.57
N ASP A 227 -6.50 4.05 3.87
CA ASP A 227 -6.63 4.03 2.41
C ASP A 227 -5.98 5.25 1.72
N LEU A 228 -5.32 6.17 2.45
CA LEU A 228 -4.57 7.26 1.83
C LEU A 228 -3.06 6.98 1.83
N VAL A 229 -2.44 7.33 0.70
CA VAL A 229 -0.99 7.39 0.57
C VAL A 229 -0.50 8.68 1.25
N PRO A 230 0.54 8.64 2.09
CA PRO A 230 1.11 9.81 2.71
C PRO A 230 1.49 10.84 1.67
N TYR A 231 1.26 12.09 2.03
CA TYR A 231 1.59 13.24 1.21
C TYR A 231 2.10 14.35 2.13
N GLN A 232 2.77 15.33 1.55
CA GLN A 232 3.18 16.51 2.30
C GLN A 232 1.95 17.24 2.85
N ARG A 233 1.81 17.29 4.17
CA ARG A 233 0.55 17.70 4.81
C ARG A 233 0.28 19.20 4.74
N PHE A 234 1.32 20.00 4.80
CA PHE A 234 1.20 21.45 4.76
C PHE A 234 2.35 22.06 3.97
N TRP A 235 2.04 23.11 3.22
CA TRP A 235 3.04 24.04 2.71
C TRP A 235 3.18 25.22 3.67
N ASP A 236 2.05 25.74 4.17
CA ASP A 236 2.01 26.84 5.12
C ASP A 236 2.17 26.36 6.57
N SER A 237 2.54 27.26 7.48
CA SER A 237 2.62 26.91 8.90
C SER A 237 1.20 26.69 9.45
N PRO A 238 0.85 25.51 9.98
CA PRO A 238 -0.47 25.30 10.56
C PRO A 238 -0.68 26.22 11.77
N ILE A 239 -1.93 26.56 12.04
CA ILE A 239 -2.29 27.43 13.16
C ILE A 239 -1.78 26.81 14.47
N GLY A 240 -1.00 27.58 15.22
CA GLY A 240 -0.35 27.15 16.46
C GLY A 240 1.03 26.49 16.29
N ALA A 241 1.51 26.28 15.05
CA ALA A 241 2.87 25.83 14.81
C ALA A 241 3.86 27.00 14.75
N GLN A 242 5.11 26.70 15.09
CA GLN A 242 6.22 27.64 15.01
C GLN A 242 6.59 27.93 13.55
N THR A 243 7.04 29.15 13.26
CA THR A 243 7.58 29.55 11.93
C THR A 243 8.70 28.64 11.44
N SER A 244 9.47 28.02 12.35
CA SER A 244 10.48 27.02 12.04
C SER A 244 9.91 25.80 11.29
N SER A 245 8.65 25.43 11.54
CA SER A 245 7.97 24.33 10.85
C SER A 245 7.88 24.56 9.35
N PHE A 246 7.53 25.79 8.93
CA PHE A 246 7.52 26.18 7.53
C PHE A 246 8.91 26.06 6.89
N ILE A 247 9.92 26.64 7.55
CA ILE A 247 11.32 26.60 7.07
C ILE A 247 11.78 25.14 6.93
N ASN A 248 11.56 24.30 7.94
CA ASN A 248 11.94 22.90 7.92
C ASN A 248 11.20 22.10 6.84
N THR A 249 9.94 22.44 6.59
CA THR A 249 9.15 21.84 5.50
C THR A 249 9.75 22.21 4.15
N ALA A 250 10.00 23.49 3.90
CA ALA A 250 10.61 23.99 2.66
C ALA A 250 12.01 23.40 2.41
N LEU A 251 12.80 23.16 3.47
CA LEU A 251 14.14 22.57 3.36
C LEU A 251 14.13 21.16 2.76
N TYR A 252 13.10 20.35 3.01
CA TYR A 252 13.03 18.97 2.50
C TYR A 252 11.99 18.78 1.37
N ALA A 253 10.99 19.65 1.26
CA ALA A 253 10.05 19.76 0.14
C ALA A 253 10.72 20.43 -1.08
N LYS A 254 11.74 19.75 -1.60
CA LYS A 254 12.49 20.20 -2.77
C LYS A 254 11.69 19.90 -4.04
N GLY A 255 11.98 20.61 -5.13
CA GLY A 255 11.21 20.56 -6.37
C GLY A 255 10.92 19.15 -6.91
N PHE A 256 9.86 19.03 -7.70
CA PHE A 256 9.23 17.78 -8.16
C PHE A 256 10.19 16.68 -8.68
N ALA A 257 11.28 17.08 -9.34
CA ALA A 257 12.24 16.18 -9.98
C ALA A 257 13.40 15.77 -9.07
N ARG A 258 13.48 16.27 -7.83
CA ARG A 258 14.59 15.94 -6.92
C ARG A 258 14.31 14.62 -6.22
N SER A 259 15.34 13.78 -6.09
CA SER A 259 15.30 12.59 -5.25
C SER A 259 15.98 12.82 -3.91
N ASP A 260 15.54 12.07 -2.89
CA ASP A 260 16.15 12.06 -1.56
C ASP A 260 17.34 11.10 -1.46
N ASN A 261 17.82 10.58 -2.60
CA ASN A 261 18.96 9.68 -2.65
C ASN A 261 20.21 10.36 -2.08
N VAL A 262 20.80 9.71 -1.08
CA VAL A 262 21.94 10.21 -0.30
C VAL A 262 23.26 10.09 -1.05
N ILE A 263 23.32 9.34 -2.17
CA ILE A 263 24.54 9.13 -2.98
C ILE A 263 25.17 10.45 -3.48
N TYR A 264 24.40 11.53 -3.62
CA TYR A 264 24.92 12.84 -4.09
C TYR A 264 24.75 13.99 -3.08
N GLY A 265 24.52 13.69 -1.79
CA GLY A 265 24.17 14.67 -0.78
C GLY A 265 25.32 15.08 0.15
N ILE A 266 26.27 15.88 -0.37
CA ILE A 266 27.07 16.89 0.35
C ILE A 266 27.63 16.45 1.72
N SER A 267 28.91 16.08 1.71
CA SER A 267 29.84 16.39 2.80
C SER A 267 29.71 17.87 3.16
N ASN A 268 28.94 18.21 4.19
CA ASN A 268 29.05 19.43 5.00
C ASN A 268 27.87 19.48 5.99
N GLN A 269 28.12 18.94 7.18
CA GLN A 269 27.94 19.59 8.49
C GLN A 269 28.11 18.55 9.60
#